data_AF-A0A8H5MNG1-F1
#
_entry.id   AF-A0A8H5MNG1-F1
#
_cell.length_a   1.000
_cell.length_b   1.000
_cell.length_c   1.000
_cell.angle_alpha   90.00
_cell.angle_beta   90.00
_cell.angle_gamma   90.00
#
_symmetry.space_group_name_H-M   'P 1'
#
loop_
_entity.id
_entity.type
_entity.pdbx_description
1 polymer ?
#
loop_
_entity_poly.entity_id
_entity_poly.type
_entity_poly.pdbx_seq_one_letter_code
_entity_poly.pdbx_strand_id
1 'polypeptide(L)'
;MGMAPLKLVDPIVGYATAAVVFTTVSQYVPSRRLELCSEIVCWAVVPFLFRYTAFPSIRPSSPLLNDPQKQRHSSSSQSFVALGIVAAAFYRAESNTIGLYPLLTPLLLTVQTYSQSSISSDPVPTSPLISTIKGTTLVAVLSAFSLSNGDLFGSLISIILVASLLIVYSVFSPDFEVRRLSISSVDIETNIKAIAGRTIVLLLIAAAFQTLVLGPPNSNVILVLSTGVVKALSLFFTIQAARQTSWCIATTVGTFALACARNPFLQNSQLQALSHIAVSTLTLYQTTQLLPKQSKGKILLWSCLSASIIPYLYNEYMIHDVASSRFTSPSHPVNLLTQEAAPMFGRKLLDQSRTYPAAVKEYKKRYGLDPPPGFEAWFQYALKHNSPIIDEFDTIHSAISPFLKLSGKEVSEMIEKVYKTPQSEVWLCEFSGKTARTKCQHPNRFYDRHYSYIFDKLLWNLPGVLPDVKLLINHFDEPRVIIPPEGAGMDKAIRLNDVSMKSTWDALTKSCPSHKTYRDDRSIVETFGLPFVKDHLSESDLCKHPEYKDMHGTFISPKTFHLIEGLAPVLSTGAFSTMGDILFPSPAYVEEEFQYDKTHDIPWSEKK
;
A
#
# COMPACT_ATOMS: atom_id res chain seq x y z
N MET A 1 25.41 -36.63 -20.05
CA MET A 1 25.13 -35.53 -19.11
C MET A 1 23.62 -35.45 -18.94
N GLY A 2 22.94 -35.76 -17.84
CA GLY A 2 23.30 -35.99 -16.45
C GLY A 2 22.12 -35.58 -15.55
N MET A 3 20.91 -36.13 -15.77
CA MET A 3 19.74 -35.91 -14.87
C MET A 3 19.79 -36.92 -13.73
N ALA A 4 20.61 -36.67 -12.71
CA ALA A 4 20.75 -37.52 -11.53
C ALA A 4 20.77 -36.79 -10.17
N PRO A 5 19.80 -35.90 -9.83
CA PRO A 5 19.54 -35.59 -8.42
C PRO A 5 18.17 -36.11 -7.90
N LEU A 6 17.20 -36.42 -8.78
CA LEU A 6 15.82 -36.73 -8.36
C LEU A 6 15.59 -38.18 -7.85
N LYS A 7 16.58 -39.07 -7.89
CA LYS A 7 16.48 -40.44 -7.35
C LYS A 7 16.83 -40.56 -5.86
N LEU A 8 17.29 -39.48 -5.21
CA LEU A 8 17.73 -39.50 -3.80
C LEU A 8 16.70 -38.95 -2.79
N VAL A 9 15.60 -38.36 -3.25
CA VAL A 9 14.60 -37.68 -2.40
C VAL A 9 13.29 -38.44 -2.48
N ASP A 10 12.70 -38.77 -1.32
CA ASP A 10 11.39 -39.42 -1.30
C ASP A 10 10.30 -38.47 -1.83
N PRO A 11 9.31 -38.98 -2.60
CA PRO A 11 8.27 -38.15 -3.22
C PRO A 11 7.54 -37.25 -2.21
N ILE A 12 7.29 -37.74 -0.99
CA ILE A 12 6.63 -36.97 0.07
C ILE A 12 7.42 -35.74 0.51
N VAL A 13 8.76 -35.86 0.57
CA VAL A 13 9.66 -34.75 0.89
C VAL A 13 9.67 -33.78 -0.28
N GLY A 14 9.68 -34.27 -1.51
CA GLY A 14 9.54 -33.45 -2.72
C GLY A 14 8.26 -32.61 -2.72
N TYR A 15 7.11 -33.21 -2.40
CA TYR A 15 5.83 -32.50 -2.31
C TYR A 15 5.81 -31.46 -1.19
N ALA A 16 6.30 -31.79 0.01
CA ALA A 16 6.38 -30.85 1.11
C ALA A 16 7.31 -29.67 0.80
N THR A 17 8.48 -29.91 0.20
CA THR A 17 9.40 -28.86 -0.25
C THR A 17 8.74 -27.96 -1.30
N ALA A 18 8.09 -28.55 -2.32
CA ALA A 18 7.42 -27.76 -3.35
C ALA A 18 6.27 -26.92 -2.77
N ALA A 19 5.50 -27.48 -1.83
CA ALA A 19 4.47 -26.75 -1.10
C ALA A 19 5.07 -25.54 -0.36
N VAL A 20 6.19 -25.72 0.35
CA VAL A 20 6.91 -24.60 1.00
C VAL A 20 7.33 -23.54 -0.01
N VAL A 21 8.01 -23.94 -1.10
CA VAL A 21 8.53 -23.00 -2.10
C VAL A 21 7.41 -22.18 -2.74
N PHE A 22 6.38 -22.82 -3.30
CA PHE A 22 5.30 -22.10 -3.99
C PHE A 22 4.45 -21.26 -3.03
N THR A 23 4.25 -21.73 -1.79
CA THR A 23 3.54 -20.93 -0.78
C THR A 23 4.36 -19.69 -0.40
N THR A 24 5.67 -19.82 -0.21
CA THR A 24 6.55 -18.67 0.06
C THR A 24 6.59 -17.70 -1.12
N VAL A 25 6.72 -18.18 -2.36
CA VAL A 25 6.69 -17.31 -3.55
C VAL A 25 5.36 -16.56 -3.63
N SER A 26 4.24 -17.19 -3.30
CA SER A 26 2.92 -16.52 -3.30
C SER A 26 2.83 -15.34 -2.32
N GLN A 27 3.67 -15.29 -1.27
CA GLN A 27 3.70 -14.19 -0.30
C GLN A 27 4.48 -12.96 -0.79
N TYR A 28 5.34 -13.10 -1.79
CA TYR A 28 6.13 -11.98 -2.35
C TYR A 28 5.43 -11.25 -3.50
N VAL A 29 4.33 -11.80 -4.02
CA VAL A 29 3.60 -11.29 -5.18
C VAL A 29 2.23 -10.61 -4.90
N PRO A 30 1.70 -10.48 -3.66
CA PRO A 30 0.33 -10.01 -3.50
C PRO A 30 0.23 -8.48 -3.59
N SER A 31 -0.39 -7.98 -4.66
CA SER A 31 -1.15 -6.74 -4.60
C SER A 31 -2.58 -7.06 -4.14
N ARG A 32 -3.07 -6.38 -3.11
CA ARG A 32 -4.39 -6.63 -2.47
C ARG A 32 -5.55 -6.69 -3.47
N ARG A 33 -5.52 -5.84 -4.50
CA ARG A 33 -6.53 -5.79 -5.57
C ARG A 33 -6.50 -7.02 -6.50
N LEU A 34 -5.45 -7.85 -6.44
CA LEU A 34 -5.31 -9.06 -7.28
C LEU A 34 -5.75 -10.34 -6.55
N GLU A 35 -6.02 -10.29 -5.25
CA GLU A 35 -6.20 -11.49 -4.44
C GLU A 35 -7.37 -12.35 -4.97
N LEU A 36 -8.58 -11.78 -5.08
CA LEU A 36 -9.75 -12.52 -5.57
C LEU A 36 -9.58 -13.02 -7.01
N CYS A 37 -9.01 -12.20 -7.90
CA CYS A 37 -8.79 -12.58 -9.30
C CYS A 37 -7.77 -13.72 -9.43
N SER A 38 -6.68 -13.66 -8.67
CA SER A 38 -5.67 -14.71 -8.64
C SER A 38 -6.21 -16.01 -8.01
N GLU A 39 -7.12 -15.92 -7.04
CA GLU A 39 -7.82 -17.09 -6.48
C GLU A 39 -8.77 -17.74 -7.51
N ILE A 40 -9.48 -16.94 -8.33
CA ILE A 40 -10.30 -17.49 -9.42
C ILE A 40 -9.43 -18.31 -10.39
N VAL A 41 -8.27 -17.76 -10.79
CA VAL A 41 -7.31 -18.48 -11.64
C VAL A 41 -6.77 -19.73 -10.94
N CYS A 42 -6.43 -19.63 -9.64
CA CYS A 42 -5.97 -20.75 -8.84
C CYS A 42 -6.96 -21.93 -8.91
N TRP A 43 -8.22 -21.68 -8.53
CA TRP A 43 -9.26 -22.71 -8.52
C TRP A 43 -9.67 -23.19 -9.91
N ALA A 44 -9.46 -22.39 -10.97
CA ALA A 44 -9.62 -22.84 -12.34
C ALA A 44 -8.50 -23.82 -12.77
N VAL A 45 -7.26 -23.60 -12.33
CA VAL A 45 -6.08 -24.38 -12.73
C VAL A 45 -5.94 -25.69 -11.95
N VAL A 46 -6.25 -25.70 -10.65
CA VAL A 46 -6.04 -26.89 -9.78
C VAL A 46 -6.69 -28.19 -10.32
N PRO A 47 -7.95 -28.20 -10.80
CA PRO A 47 -8.55 -29.41 -11.37
C PRO A 47 -7.79 -29.96 -12.59
N PHE A 48 -7.13 -29.11 -13.38
CA PHE A 48 -6.30 -29.54 -14.49
C PHE A 48 -5.02 -30.21 -14.01
N LEU A 49 -4.38 -29.67 -12.96
CA LEU A 49 -3.18 -30.28 -12.36
C LEU A 49 -3.46 -31.73 -11.95
N PHE A 50 -4.55 -31.98 -11.22
CA PHE A 50 -4.95 -33.34 -10.82
C PHE A 50 -5.28 -34.27 -12.00
N ARG A 51 -5.80 -33.73 -13.10
CA ARG A 51 -6.11 -34.52 -14.30
C ARG A 51 -4.84 -35.01 -15.00
N TYR A 52 -3.80 -34.19 -15.07
CA TYR A 52 -2.58 -34.49 -15.82
C TYR A 52 -1.52 -35.25 -15.00
N THR A 53 -1.64 -35.28 -13.67
CA THR A 53 -0.67 -35.96 -12.78
C THR A 53 -1.16 -37.30 -12.22
N ALA A 54 -2.25 -37.88 -12.72
CA ALA A 54 -2.86 -39.09 -12.17
C ALA A 54 -1.89 -40.30 -12.20
N PHE A 55 -1.32 -40.65 -11.04
CA PHE A 55 -0.62 -41.92 -10.81
C PHE A 55 -1.63 -43.06 -10.53
N PRO A 56 -1.29 -44.33 -10.83
CA PRO A 56 -2.18 -45.47 -10.60
C PRO A 56 -2.55 -45.60 -9.11
N SER A 57 -3.84 -45.74 -8.83
CA SER A 57 -4.40 -45.88 -7.48
C SER A 57 -3.86 -47.13 -6.75
N ILE A 58 -3.00 -46.96 -5.75
CA ILE A 58 -2.70 -48.02 -4.77
C ILE A 58 -3.65 -47.88 -3.58
N ARG A 59 -4.93 -48.21 -3.81
CA ARG A 59 -5.89 -48.79 -2.86
C ARG A 59 -7.24 -48.91 -3.57
N PRO A 60 -7.83 -50.11 -3.71
CA PRO A 60 -9.18 -50.25 -4.21
C PRO A 60 -10.17 -49.67 -3.20
N SER A 61 -11.03 -48.77 -3.66
CA SER A 61 -12.25 -48.35 -2.97
C SER A 61 -13.12 -49.59 -2.73
N SER A 62 -13.50 -49.84 -1.48
CA SER A 62 -14.47 -50.89 -1.15
C SER A 62 -15.82 -50.57 -1.80
N PRO A 63 -16.54 -51.58 -2.35
CA PRO A 63 -17.85 -51.36 -2.95
C PRO A 63 -18.90 -51.38 -1.85
N LEU A 64 -19.36 -50.21 -1.39
CA LEU A 64 -20.49 -50.11 -0.47
C LEU A 64 -21.48 -49.05 -0.95
N LEU A 65 -22.57 -49.60 -1.49
CA LEU A 65 -23.90 -49.05 -1.81
C LEU A 65 -24.16 -47.55 -1.67
N ASN A 66 -24.79 -47.02 -2.73
CA ASN A 66 -25.52 -45.76 -2.82
C ASN A 66 -26.45 -45.53 -1.61
N ASP A 67 -26.04 -44.68 -0.66
CA ASP A 67 -26.87 -44.16 0.41
C ASP A 67 -27.20 -42.66 0.16
N PRO A 68 -28.47 -42.29 -0.08
CA PRO A 68 -28.90 -40.90 -0.31
C PRO A 68 -28.54 -39.93 0.82
N GLN A 69 -28.42 -40.39 2.07
CA GLN A 69 -28.01 -39.54 3.20
C GLN A 69 -26.55 -39.12 3.07
N LYS A 70 -25.63 -40.04 2.73
CA LYS A 70 -24.20 -39.72 2.51
C LYS A 70 -23.98 -38.74 1.35
N GLN A 71 -24.78 -38.83 0.28
CA GLN A 71 -24.73 -37.85 -0.82
C GLN A 71 -25.20 -36.45 -0.40
N ARG A 72 -26.22 -36.34 0.47
CA ARG A 72 -26.73 -35.06 0.98
C ARG A 72 -25.72 -34.39 1.93
N HIS A 73 -25.06 -35.17 2.80
CA HIS A 73 -23.95 -34.71 3.65
C HIS A 73 -22.74 -34.23 2.84
N SER A 74 -22.41 -34.90 1.73
CA SER A 74 -21.32 -34.52 0.83
C SER A 74 -21.53 -33.15 0.18
N SER A 75 -22.76 -32.84 -0.29
CA SER A 75 -23.05 -31.56 -0.92
C SER A 75 -23.02 -30.38 0.06
N SER A 76 -23.60 -30.51 1.26
CA SER A 76 -23.53 -29.44 2.27
C SER A 76 -22.09 -29.14 2.67
N SER A 77 -21.28 -30.18 2.90
CA SER A 77 -19.87 -30.06 3.29
C SER A 77 -19.03 -29.35 2.21
N GLN A 78 -19.24 -29.67 0.93
CA GLN A 78 -18.60 -28.97 -0.19
C GLN A 78 -18.94 -27.47 -0.23
N SER A 79 -20.17 -27.07 0.10
CA SER A 79 -20.55 -25.65 0.15
C SER A 79 -19.89 -24.90 1.30
N PHE A 80 -19.79 -25.51 2.49
CA PHE A 80 -19.08 -24.91 3.63
C PHE A 80 -17.60 -24.73 3.34
N VAL A 81 -16.97 -25.69 2.67
CA VAL A 81 -15.58 -25.57 2.21
C VAL A 81 -15.42 -24.41 1.24
N ALA A 82 -16.26 -24.32 0.21
CA ALA A 82 -16.21 -23.22 -0.76
C ALA A 82 -16.42 -21.85 -0.08
N LEU A 83 -17.37 -21.75 0.86
CA LEU A 83 -17.61 -20.52 1.62
C LEU A 83 -16.41 -20.14 2.49
N GLY A 84 -15.79 -21.11 3.18
CA GLY A 84 -14.59 -20.88 3.98
C GLY A 84 -13.40 -20.42 3.16
N ILE A 85 -13.19 -21.00 1.97
CA ILE A 85 -12.14 -20.57 1.04
C ILE A 85 -12.39 -19.12 0.58
N VAL A 86 -13.62 -18.79 0.19
CA VAL A 86 -13.99 -17.45 -0.28
C VAL A 86 -13.86 -16.42 0.85
N ALA A 87 -14.28 -16.76 2.07
CA ALA A 87 -14.12 -15.89 3.24
C ALA A 87 -12.65 -15.61 3.55
N ALA A 88 -11.78 -16.63 3.46
CA ALA A 88 -10.34 -16.47 3.63
C ALA A 88 -9.71 -15.62 2.51
N ALA A 89 -10.12 -15.82 1.25
CA ALA A 89 -9.67 -15.02 0.11
C ALA A 89 -10.12 -13.56 0.20
N PHE A 90 -11.37 -13.32 0.56
CA PHE A 90 -11.91 -11.98 0.76
C PHE A 90 -11.22 -11.27 1.92
N TYR A 91 -10.99 -11.97 3.03
CA TYR A 91 -10.21 -11.43 4.14
C TYR A 91 -8.81 -10.97 3.69
N ARG A 92 -8.09 -11.80 2.92
CA ARG A 92 -6.76 -11.46 2.39
C ARG A 92 -6.79 -10.32 1.36
N ALA A 93 -7.91 -10.13 0.66
CA ALA A 93 -8.08 -9.02 -0.27
C ALA A 93 -8.21 -7.67 0.47
N GLU A 94 -8.80 -7.66 1.67
CA GLU A 94 -9.12 -6.44 2.41
C GLU A 94 -8.17 -6.15 3.59
N SER A 95 -7.53 -7.18 4.17
CA SER A 95 -6.69 -7.06 5.36
C SER A 95 -5.33 -7.73 5.20
N ASN A 96 -4.27 -7.05 5.67
CA ASN A 96 -2.91 -7.60 5.76
C ASN A 96 -2.60 -8.25 7.13
N THR A 97 -3.57 -8.23 8.04
CA THR A 97 -3.35 -8.68 9.40
C THR A 97 -3.41 -10.20 9.46
N ILE A 98 -2.34 -10.84 9.90
CA ILE A 98 -2.23 -12.31 9.87
C ILE A 98 -1.70 -12.89 11.19
N GLY A 99 -1.61 -12.05 12.23
CA GLY A 99 -0.96 -12.38 13.49
C GLY A 99 -1.45 -13.69 14.10
N LEU A 100 -2.74 -14.02 14.00
CA LEU A 100 -3.29 -15.23 14.63
C LEU A 100 -3.29 -16.48 13.73
N TYR A 101 -2.82 -16.39 12.48
CA TYR A 101 -2.73 -17.53 11.56
C TYR A 101 -2.09 -18.79 12.18
N PRO A 102 -0.99 -18.70 12.97
CA PRO A 102 -0.33 -19.88 13.55
C PRO A 102 -1.21 -20.72 14.48
N LEU A 103 -2.29 -20.14 15.03
CA LEU A 103 -3.24 -20.85 15.89
C LEU A 103 -3.99 -21.96 15.14
N LEU A 104 -4.00 -21.96 13.81
CA LEU A 104 -4.59 -23.03 13.01
C LEU A 104 -3.99 -24.41 13.33
N THR A 105 -2.69 -24.50 13.57
CA THR A 105 -2.00 -25.78 13.83
C THR A 105 -2.52 -26.49 15.08
N PRO A 106 -2.49 -25.88 16.29
CA PRO A 106 -3.01 -26.53 17.50
C PRO A 106 -4.53 -26.75 17.47
N LEU A 107 -5.29 -25.83 16.86
CA LEU A 107 -6.75 -25.96 16.72
C LEU A 107 -7.12 -27.17 15.85
N LEU A 108 -6.47 -27.32 14.70
CA LEU A 108 -6.70 -28.45 13.80
C LEU A 108 -6.28 -29.78 14.44
N LEU A 109 -5.16 -29.79 15.18
CA LEU A 109 -4.73 -30.97 15.91
C LEU A 109 -5.74 -31.37 17.01
N THR A 110 -6.35 -30.40 17.69
CA THR A 110 -7.40 -30.67 18.69
C THR A 110 -8.63 -31.31 18.04
N VAL A 111 -9.08 -30.78 16.89
CA VAL A 111 -10.19 -31.37 16.13
C VAL A 111 -9.88 -32.82 15.74
N GLN A 112 -8.67 -33.10 15.23
CA GLN A 112 -8.27 -34.45 14.84
C GLN A 112 -8.25 -35.43 16.03
N THR A 113 -7.70 -35.01 17.18
CA THR A 113 -7.66 -35.85 18.38
C THR A 113 -9.05 -36.17 18.94
N TYR A 114 -10.02 -35.25 18.80
CA TYR A 114 -11.39 -35.48 19.25
C TYR A 114 -12.12 -36.48 18.35
N SER A 115 -11.95 -36.36 17.03
CA SER A 115 -12.57 -37.25 16.03
C SER A 115 -12.01 -38.69 16.04
N GLN A 116 -10.72 -38.88 16.35
CA GLN A 116 -10.05 -40.20 16.35
C GLN A 116 -10.30 -41.05 17.61
N SER A 117 -11.08 -40.58 18.58
CA SER A 117 -11.30 -41.25 19.88
C SER A 117 -12.08 -42.59 19.83
N SER A 118 -12.21 -43.25 18.67
CA SER A 118 -12.96 -44.51 18.53
C SER A 118 -12.20 -45.75 18.01
N ILE A 119 -10.96 -45.70 17.51
CA ILE A 119 -10.22 -46.93 17.10
C ILE A 119 -8.70 -46.84 17.31
N SER A 120 -8.19 -47.77 18.13
CA SER A 120 -6.83 -48.35 18.23
C SER A 120 -5.57 -47.47 18.22
N SER A 121 -4.76 -47.70 19.25
CA SER A 121 -3.40 -47.22 19.52
C SER A 121 -2.36 -47.67 18.49
N ASP A 122 -1.62 -46.71 17.94
CA ASP A 122 -0.29 -46.88 17.31
C ASP A 122 0.60 -45.66 17.63
N PRO A 123 1.95 -45.76 17.56
CA PRO A 123 2.86 -45.10 18.50
C PRO A 123 3.09 -43.60 18.24
N VAL A 124 3.09 -42.85 19.35
CA VAL A 124 3.28 -41.40 19.48
C VAL A 124 4.63 -40.93 18.89
N PRO A 125 4.68 -39.83 18.08
CA PRO A 125 5.94 -39.24 17.63
C PRO A 125 6.68 -38.52 18.76
N THR A 126 8.00 -38.75 18.80
CA THR A 126 8.96 -38.53 19.91
C THR A 126 9.56 -37.12 19.99
N SER A 127 8.74 -36.07 20.01
CA SER A 127 9.14 -34.74 20.53
C SER A 127 7.93 -34.02 21.13
N PRO A 128 7.76 -34.00 22.46
CA PRO A 128 6.54 -33.49 23.10
C PRO A 128 6.30 -32.00 22.86
N LEU A 129 7.34 -31.25 22.50
CA LEU A 129 7.29 -29.81 22.24
C LEU A 129 6.62 -29.44 20.92
N ILE A 130 6.43 -30.40 19.99
CA ILE A 130 6.04 -30.07 18.60
C ILE A 130 4.96 -31.00 18.04
N SER A 131 4.80 -32.24 18.55
CA SER A 131 3.73 -33.16 18.12
C SER A 131 2.50 -33.16 19.03
N THR A 132 2.52 -32.45 20.16
CA THR A 132 1.40 -32.39 21.12
C THR A 132 0.62 -31.09 20.99
N ILE A 133 -0.64 -31.08 21.45
CA ILE A 133 -1.45 -29.86 21.52
C ILE A 133 -0.74 -28.78 22.34
N LYS A 134 -0.15 -29.13 23.49
CA LYS A 134 0.58 -28.16 24.33
C LYS A 134 1.79 -27.56 23.61
N GLY A 135 2.56 -28.40 22.94
CA GLY A 135 3.75 -27.99 22.19
C GLY A 135 3.42 -27.11 20.98
N THR A 136 2.44 -27.53 20.16
CA THR A 136 1.97 -26.75 19.01
C THR A 136 1.32 -25.43 19.43
N THR A 137 0.62 -25.37 20.57
CA THR A 137 0.12 -24.12 21.14
C THR A 137 1.24 -23.17 21.53
N LEU A 138 2.32 -23.66 22.17
CA LEU A 138 3.47 -22.82 22.51
C LEU A 138 4.12 -22.22 21.26
N VAL A 139 4.37 -23.03 20.23
CA VAL A 139 4.92 -22.56 18.96
C VAL A 139 3.97 -21.56 18.29
N ALA A 140 2.66 -21.81 18.31
CA ALA A 140 1.67 -20.93 17.72
C ALA A 140 1.60 -19.58 18.43
N VAL A 141 1.67 -19.54 19.77
CA VAL A 141 1.69 -18.28 20.55
C VAL A 141 2.94 -17.45 20.24
N LEU A 142 4.12 -18.08 20.23
CA LEU A 142 5.37 -17.39 19.88
C LEU A 142 5.34 -16.87 18.44
N SER A 143 4.85 -17.69 17.51
CA SER A 143 4.69 -17.32 16.10
C SER A 143 3.68 -16.19 15.92
N ALA A 144 2.59 -16.20 16.69
CA ALA A 144 1.56 -15.19 16.60
C ALA A 144 2.06 -13.84 17.11
N PHE A 145 2.77 -13.82 18.25
CA PHE A 145 3.39 -12.62 18.79
C PHE A 145 4.43 -12.03 17.82
N SER A 146 5.24 -12.88 17.18
CA SER A 146 6.19 -12.46 16.15
C SER A 146 5.46 -11.87 14.93
N LEU A 147 4.49 -12.60 14.35
CA LEU A 147 3.78 -12.16 13.14
C LEU A 147 2.86 -10.96 13.34
N SER A 148 2.43 -10.69 14.57
CA SER A 148 1.63 -9.53 14.95
C SER A 148 2.47 -8.27 15.20
N ASN A 149 3.81 -8.35 15.12
CA ASN A 149 4.71 -7.26 15.46
C ASN A 149 4.46 -6.71 16.89
N GLY A 150 4.05 -7.58 17.83
CA GLY A 150 3.67 -7.20 19.18
C GLY A 150 2.24 -6.66 19.35
N ASP A 151 1.52 -6.33 18.28
CA ASP A 151 0.13 -5.85 18.35
C ASP A 151 -0.88 -7.01 18.19
N LEU A 152 -1.10 -7.74 19.29
CA LEU A 152 -2.07 -8.82 19.33
C LEU A 152 -3.52 -8.32 19.23
N PHE A 153 -3.81 -7.11 19.69
CA PHE A 153 -5.17 -6.57 19.69
C PHE A 153 -5.60 -6.18 18.27
N GLY A 154 -4.76 -5.44 17.55
CA GLY A 154 -4.96 -5.19 16.12
C GLY A 154 -5.03 -6.48 15.30
N SER A 155 -4.41 -7.56 15.79
CA SER A 155 -4.44 -8.88 15.17
C SER A 155 -5.74 -9.68 15.36
N LEU A 156 -6.67 -9.25 16.22
CA LEU A 156 -7.93 -9.97 16.47
C LEU A 156 -8.79 -10.15 15.22
N ILE A 157 -8.73 -9.21 14.27
CA ILE A 157 -9.49 -9.32 13.02
C ILE A 157 -9.08 -10.56 12.20
N SER A 158 -7.86 -11.08 12.39
CA SER A 158 -7.39 -12.31 11.73
C SER A 158 -8.05 -13.60 12.23
N ILE A 159 -8.88 -13.55 13.28
CA ILE A 159 -9.74 -14.66 13.70
C ILE A 159 -10.66 -15.11 12.56
N ILE A 160 -11.13 -14.19 11.71
CA ILE A 160 -11.99 -14.53 10.57
C ILE A 160 -11.25 -15.49 9.62
N LEU A 161 -9.98 -15.20 9.31
CA LEU A 161 -9.13 -16.05 8.48
C LEU A 161 -8.90 -17.41 9.14
N VAL A 162 -8.56 -17.42 10.43
CA VAL A 162 -8.31 -18.65 11.20
C VAL A 162 -9.56 -19.52 11.25
N ALA A 163 -10.72 -18.96 11.58
CA ALA A 163 -11.98 -19.71 11.64
C ALA A 163 -12.36 -20.29 10.28
N SER A 164 -12.21 -19.49 9.20
CA SER A 164 -12.54 -19.92 7.85
C SER A 164 -11.66 -21.08 7.37
N LEU A 165 -10.35 -21.00 7.58
CA LEU A 165 -9.41 -22.06 7.19
C LEU A 165 -9.50 -23.29 8.11
N LEU A 166 -9.84 -23.10 9.39
CA LEU A 166 -10.07 -24.22 10.30
C LEU A 166 -11.25 -25.07 9.82
N ILE A 167 -12.35 -24.45 9.38
CA ILE A 167 -13.49 -25.18 8.79
C ILE A 167 -13.04 -25.98 7.56
N VAL A 168 -12.31 -25.34 6.64
CA VAL A 168 -11.84 -25.97 5.40
C VAL A 168 -10.97 -27.20 5.69
N TYR A 169 -9.93 -27.05 6.50
CA TYR A 169 -9.00 -28.15 6.80
C TYR A 169 -9.60 -29.24 7.68
N SER A 170 -10.58 -28.90 8.54
CA SER A 170 -11.31 -29.90 9.32
C SER A 170 -12.17 -30.78 8.42
N VAL A 171 -12.88 -30.19 7.45
CA VAL A 171 -13.71 -30.96 6.49
C VAL A 171 -12.86 -31.83 5.57
N PHE A 172 -11.64 -31.44 5.25
CA PHE A 172 -10.73 -32.30 4.48
C PHE A 172 -10.03 -33.38 5.31
N SER A 173 -10.12 -33.34 6.64
CA SER A 173 -9.52 -34.35 7.50
C SER A 173 -10.36 -35.64 7.51
N PRO A 174 -9.73 -36.83 7.42
CA PRO A 174 -10.44 -38.10 7.54
C PRO A 174 -11.21 -38.19 8.87
N ASP A 175 -12.35 -38.88 8.85
CA ASP A 175 -13.19 -39.16 10.05
C ASP A 175 -13.80 -37.92 10.74
N PHE A 176 -13.75 -36.75 10.10
CA PHE A 176 -14.47 -35.56 10.58
C PHE A 176 -15.99 -35.70 10.36
N GLU A 177 -16.79 -35.49 11.40
CA GLU A 177 -18.26 -35.47 11.31
C GLU A 177 -18.87 -34.51 12.36
N VAL A 178 -19.78 -33.65 11.93
CA VAL A 178 -20.57 -32.76 12.79
C VAL A 178 -22.05 -32.99 12.51
N ARG A 179 -22.69 -33.87 13.30
CA ARG A 179 -24.09 -34.29 13.11
C ARG A 179 -25.10 -33.14 13.12
N ARG A 180 -24.92 -32.13 13.98
CA ARG A 180 -25.85 -31.00 14.11
C ARG A 180 -25.93 -30.15 12.83
N LEU A 181 -24.82 -30.02 12.10
CA LEU A 181 -24.73 -29.22 10.88
C LEU A 181 -24.77 -30.07 9.60
N SER A 182 -24.93 -31.40 9.73
CA SER A 182 -24.87 -32.33 8.60
C SER A 182 -23.57 -32.23 7.79
N ILE A 183 -22.44 -31.89 8.43
CA ILE A 183 -21.13 -31.77 7.80
C ILE A 183 -20.33 -33.05 8.05
N SER A 184 -19.71 -33.59 7.01
CA SER A 184 -18.86 -34.78 7.06
C SER A 184 -17.55 -34.54 6.32
N SER A 185 -16.58 -35.43 6.52
CA SER A 185 -15.32 -35.39 5.77
C SER A 185 -15.55 -35.48 4.26
N VAL A 186 -14.76 -34.71 3.51
CA VAL A 186 -14.77 -34.68 2.04
C VAL A 186 -13.36 -34.90 1.54
N ASP A 187 -13.18 -35.94 0.74
CA ASP A 187 -11.93 -36.14 0.01
C ASP A 187 -11.81 -35.10 -1.12
N ILE A 188 -10.81 -34.24 -1.01
CA ILE A 188 -10.60 -33.14 -1.94
C ILE A 188 -10.25 -33.64 -3.34
N GLU A 189 -9.54 -34.76 -3.50
CA GLU A 189 -9.08 -35.22 -4.83
C GLU A 189 -10.26 -35.65 -5.71
N THR A 190 -11.16 -36.44 -5.13
CA THR A 190 -12.37 -36.91 -5.82
C THR A 190 -13.39 -35.81 -6.06
N ASN A 191 -13.44 -34.81 -5.18
CA ASN A 191 -14.42 -33.73 -5.23
C ASN A 191 -13.86 -32.39 -5.76
N ILE A 192 -12.62 -32.36 -6.26
CA ILE A 192 -11.92 -31.11 -6.61
C ILE A 192 -12.69 -30.28 -7.64
N LYS A 193 -13.32 -30.93 -8.62
CA LYS A 193 -14.12 -30.25 -9.66
C LYS A 193 -15.36 -29.58 -9.08
N ALA A 194 -16.05 -30.25 -8.16
CA ALA A 194 -17.26 -29.73 -7.53
C ALA A 194 -16.94 -28.56 -6.59
N ILE A 195 -15.89 -28.70 -5.78
CA ILE A 195 -15.42 -27.64 -4.88
C ILE A 195 -14.93 -26.44 -5.70
N ALA A 196 -14.06 -26.65 -6.69
CA ALA A 196 -13.55 -25.59 -7.54
C ALA A 196 -14.67 -24.81 -8.26
N GLY A 197 -15.66 -25.51 -8.83
CA GLY A 197 -16.80 -24.86 -9.49
C GLY A 197 -17.58 -23.94 -8.53
N ARG A 198 -17.89 -24.41 -7.31
CA ARG A 198 -18.59 -23.59 -6.30
C ARG A 198 -17.75 -22.42 -5.82
N THR A 199 -16.47 -22.65 -5.56
CA THR A 199 -15.53 -21.60 -5.14
C THR A 199 -15.39 -20.52 -6.20
N ILE A 200 -15.26 -20.88 -7.49
CA ILE A 200 -15.17 -19.91 -8.59
C ILE A 200 -16.43 -19.05 -8.67
N VAL A 201 -17.62 -19.65 -8.58
CA VAL A 201 -18.89 -18.89 -8.62
C VAL A 201 -18.96 -17.88 -7.47
N LEU A 202 -18.63 -18.31 -6.25
CA LEU A 202 -18.64 -17.43 -5.08
C LEU A 202 -17.55 -16.34 -5.15
N LEU A 203 -16.36 -16.66 -5.66
CA LEU A 203 -15.29 -15.70 -5.88
C LEU A 203 -15.66 -14.67 -6.96
N LEU A 204 -16.35 -15.07 -8.03
CA LEU A 204 -16.86 -14.15 -9.05
C LEU A 204 -17.89 -13.18 -8.45
N ILE A 205 -18.78 -13.66 -7.58
CA ILE A 205 -19.73 -12.80 -6.85
C ILE A 205 -18.98 -11.83 -5.93
N ALA A 206 -18.00 -12.32 -5.17
CA ALA A 206 -17.19 -11.47 -4.29
C ALA A 206 -16.38 -10.42 -5.06
N ALA A 207 -15.79 -10.79 -6.20
CA ALA A 207 -15.04 -9.89 -7.07
C ALA A 207 -15.95 -8.85 -7.74
N ALA A 208 -17.17 -9.23 -8.14
CA ALA A 208 -18.17 -8.32 -8.67
C ALA A 208 -18.62 -7.31 -7.60
N PHE A 209 -18.86 -7.77 -6.37
CA PHE A 209 -19.17 -6.89 -5.24
C PHE A 209 -18.02 -5.92 -4.94
N GLN A 210 -16.78 -6.42 -4.87
CA GLN A 210 -15.59 -5.58 -4.66
C GLN A 210 -15.43 -4.55 -5.80
N THR A 211 -15.68 -4.95 -7.04
CA THR A 211 -15.64 -4.06 -8.22
C THR A 211 -16.74 -3.00 -8.19
N LEU A 212 -17.94 -3.34 -7.69
CA LEU A 212 -19.04 -2.39 -7.54
C LEU A 212 -18.72 -1.32 -6.49
N VAL A 213 -18.05 -1.70 -5.41
CA VAL A 213 -17.72 -0.80 -4.29
C VAL A 213 -16.44 0.01 -4.54
N LEU A 214 -15.40 -0.61 -5.09
CA LEU A 214 -14.04 -0.05 -5.21
C LEU A 214 -13.62 0.28 -6.66
N GLY A 215 -14.52 0.04 -7.62
CA GLY A 215 -14.21 0.12 -9.05
C GLY A 215 -13.41 -1.07 -9.58
N PRO A 216 -13.27 -1.20 -10.91
CA PRO A 216 -12.51 -2.29 -11.51
C PRO A 216 -11.04 -2.25 -11.10
N PRO A 217 -10.39 -3.40 -10.86
CA PRO A 217 -8.97 -3.44 -10.58
C PRO A 217 -8.16 -3.05 -11.83
N ASN A 218 -7.25 -2.08 -11.71
CA ASN A 218 -6.22 -1.81 -12.72
C ASN A 218 -5.10 -2.84 -12.57
N SER A 219 -5.36 -4.07 -13.01
CA SER A 219 -4.46 -5.20 -12.80
C SER A 219 -3.75 -5.62 -14.09
N ASN A 220 -2.44 -5.83 -14.00
CA ASN A 220 -1.70 -6.46 -15.09
C ASN A 220 -2.17 -7.92 -15.20
N VAL A 221 -2.84 -8.26 -16.30
CA VAL A 221 -3.39 -9.60 -16.57
C VAL A 221 -2.31 -10.67 -16.43
N ILE A 222 -1.07 -10.39 -16.86
CA ILE A 222 0.05 -11.33 -16.76
C ILE A 222 0.35 -11.64 -15.30
N LEU A 223 0.36 -10.62 -14.44
CA LEU A 223 0.62 -10.77 -13.01
C LEU A 223 -0.50 -11.57 -12.32
N VAL A 224 -1.76 -11.32 -12.67
CA VAL A 224 -2.91 -12.09 -12.15
C VAL A 224 -2.78 -13.57 -12.52
N LEU A 225 -2.48 -13.85 -13.79
CA LEU A 225 -2.33 -15.21 -14.29
C LEU A 225 -1.15 -15.92 -13.63
N SER A 226 0.02 -15.28 -13.56
CA SER A 226 1.21 -15.88 -12.93
C SER A 226 0.99 -16.16 -11.44
N THR A 227 0.39 -15.22 -10.70
CA THR A 227 0.11 -15.39 -9.27
C THR A 227 -0.92 -16.50 -9.04
N GLY A 228 -1.96 -16.57 -9.86
CA GLY A 228 -2.95 -17.64 -9.79
C GLY A 228 -2.36 -19.02 -10.04
N VAL A 229 -1.44 -19.16 -11.01
CA VAL A 229 -0.73 -20.42 -11.28
C VAL A 229 0.19 -20.81 -10.11
N VAL A 230 0.92 -19.86 -9.53
CA VAL A 230 1.77 -20.12 -8.35
C VAL A 230 0.92 -20.61 -7.16
N LYS A 231 -0.23 -19.98 -6.91
CA LYS A 231 -1.18 -20.42 -5.88
C LYS A 231 -1.75 -21.80 -6.17
N ALA A 232 -2.07 -22.11 -7.43
CA ALA A 232 -2.54 -23.45 -7.82
C ALA A 232 -1.50 -24.53 -7.55
N LEU A 233 -0.22 -24.27 -7.86
CA LEU A 233 0.88 -25.18 -7.58
C LEU A 233 1.09 -25.35 -6.07
N SER A 234 1.06 -24.25 -5.30
CA SER A 234 1.10 -24.29 -3.83
C SER A 234 0.01 -25.20 -3.26
N LEU A 235 -1.25 -25.00 -3.68
CA LEU A 235 -2.38 -25.80 -3.22
C LEU A 235 -2.25 -27.27 -3.64
N PHE A 236 -1.87 -27.54 -4.89
CA PHE A 236 -1.67 -28.90 -5.41
C PHE A 236 -0.63 -29.68 -4.58
N PHE A 237 0.56 -29.11 -4.38
CA PHE A 237 1.61 -29.78 -3.61
C PHE A 237 1.25 -29.92 -2.13
N THR A 238 0.53 -28.96 -1.57
CA THR A 238 0.00 -29.04 -0.20
C THR A 238 -0.97 -30.20 -0.04
N ILE A 239 -1.88 -30.41 -0.99
CA ILE A 239 -2.82 -31.55 -0.99
C ILE A 239 -2.04 -32.87 -1.06
N GLN A 240 -1.07 -32.98 -1.96
CA GLN A 240 -0.25 -34.20 -2.10
C GLN A 240 0.53 -34.53 -0.82
N ALA A 241 1.05 -33.50 -0.13
CA ALA A 241 1.75 -33.67 1.12
C ALA A 241 0.79 -34.03 2.28
N ALA A 242 -0.38 -33.38 2.35
CA ALA A 242 -1.40 -33.63 3.37
C ALA A 242 -1.98 -35.04 3.27
N ARG A 243 -2.17 -35.57 2.06
CA ARG A 243 -2.66 -36.94 1.82
C ARG A 243 -1.80 -38.01 2.47
N GLN A 244 -0.48 -37.82 2.48
CA GLN A 244 0.47 -38.78 3.04
C GLN A 244 0.80 -38.50 4.51
N THR A 245 0.29 -37.39 5.06
CA THR A 245 0.53 -36.95 6.44
C THR A 245 -0.80 -36.54 7.09
N SER A 246 -1.03 -35.25 7.30
CA SER A 246 -2.28 -34.65 7.76
C SER A 246 -2.37 -33.20 7.26
N TRP A 247 -3.56 -32.61 7.34
CA TRP A 247 -3.76 -31.20 6.97
C TRP A 247 -3.04 -30.20 7.88
N CYS A 248 -2.45 -30.62 9.00
CA CYS A 248 -1.56 -29.78 9.80
C CYS A 248 -0.31 -29.35 9.01
N ILE A 249 0.08 -30.09 7.96
CA ILE A 249 1.18 -29.67 7.10
C ILE A 249 0.87 -28.37 6.35
N ALA A 250 -0.39 -28.12 5.99
CA ALA A 250 -0.80 -26.88 5.33
C ALA A 250 -0.65 -25.67 6.26
N THR A 251 -0.92 -25.85 7.55
CA THR A 251 -0.84 -24.77 8.56
C THR A 251 0.61 -24.46 8.91
N THR A 252 1.48 -25.47 9.02
CA THR A 252 2.92 -25.25 9.27
C THR A 252 3.62 -24.65 8.06
N VAL A 253 3.32 -25.13 6.85
CA VAL A 253 3.83 -24.56 5.58
C VAL A 253 3.41 -23.10 5.42
N GLY A 254 2.12 -22.79 5.67
CA GLY A 254 1.63 -21.43 5.61
C GLY A 254 2.30 -20.53 6.65
N THR A 255 2.49 -21.00 7.89
CA THR A 255 3.16 -20.20 8.93
C THR A 255 4.61 -19.92 8.59
N PHE A 256 5.33 -20.92 8.06
CA PHE A 256 6.69 -20.74 7.54
C PHE A 256 6.73 -19.68 6.44
N ALA A 257 5.85 -19.79 5.44
CA ALA A 257 5.81 -18.85 4.32
C ALA A 257 5.55 -17.41 4.77
N LEU A 258 4.62 -17.22 5.73
CA LEU A 258 4.30 -15.92 6.30
C LEU A 258 5.46 -15.30 7.09
N ALA A 259 6.16 -16.09 7.90
CA ALA A 259 7.31 -15.61 8.68
C ALA A 259 8.52 -15.34 7.77
N CYS A 260 8.77 -16.23 6.80
CA CYS A 260 9.87 -16.12 5.85
C CYS A 260 9.73 -14.91 4.93
N ALA A 261 8.51 -14.51 4.58
CA ALA A 261 8.25 -13.38 3.69
C ALA A 261 8.35 -12.01 4.39
N ARG A 262 8.63 -11.96 5.70
CA ARG A 262 8.81 -10.69 6.42
C ARG A 262 10.14 -10.05 6.02
N ASN A 263 10.07 -8.82 5.51
CA ASN A 263 11.24 -8.05 5.15
C ASN A 263 11.98 -7.58 6.43
N PRO A 264 13.24 -8.01 6.68
CA PRO A 264 14.00 -7.60 7.85
C PRO A 264 14.30 -6.09 7.89
N PHE A 265 14.37 -5.42 6.73
CA PHE A 265 14.63 -3.98 6.62
C PHE A 265 13.48 -3.10 7.13
N LEU A 266 12.27 -3.66 7.25
CA LEU A 266 11.08 -2.95 7.72
C LEU A 266 10.74 -3.24 9.19
N GLN A 267 11.59 -3.99 9.90
CA GLN A 267 11.33 -4.34 11.29
C GLN A 267 11.86 -3.27 12.24
N ASN A 268 11.13 -3.05 13.34
CA ASN A 268 11.46 -1.99 14.30
C ASN A 268 12.67 -2.35 15.18
N SER A 269 13.07 -3.62 15.24
CA SER A 269 14.22 -4.06 16.03
C SER A 269 14.87 -5.33 15.47
N GLN A 270 16.15 -5.52 15.81
CA GLN A 270 16.89 -6.76 15.49
C GLN A 270 16.24 -8.00 16.13
N LEU A 271 15.76 -7.88 17.37
CA LEU A 271 15.07 -8.97 18.06
C LEU A 271 13.82 -9.42 17.29
N GLN A 272 13.08 -8.48 16.72
CA GLN A 272 11.92 -8.78 15.89
C GLN A 272 12.31 -9.45 14.57
N ALA A 273 13.33 -8.96 13.88
CA ALA A 273 13.85 -9.60 12.67
C ALA A 273 14.33 -11.03 12.94
N LEU A 274 15.08 -11.25 14.03
CA LEU A 274 15.50 -12.57 14.50
C LEU A 274 14.31 -13.46 14.86
N SER A 275 13.26 -12.91 15.45
CA SER A 275 12.07 -13.68 15.83
C SER A 275 11.42 -14.36 14.61
N HIS A 276 11.41 -13.70 13.44
CA HIS A 276 10.85 -14.29 12.22
C HIS A 276 11.69 -15.47 11.70
N ILE A 277 13.02 -15.42 11.85
CA ILE A 277 13.91 -16.55 11.51
C ILE A 277 13.70 -17.69 12.50
N ALA A 278 13.58 -17.39 13.79
CA ALA A 278 13.29 -18.39 14.81
C ALA A 278 11.95 -19.09 14.53
N VAL A 279 10.89 -18.33 14.21
CA VAL A 279 9.58 -18.87 13.83
C VAL A 279 9.65 -19.68 12.53
N SER A 280 10.36 -19.21 11.51
CA SER A 280 10.58 -19.96 10.26
C SER A 280 11.31 -21.28 10.54
N THR A 281 12.34 -21.26 11.38
CA THR A 281 13.09 -22.47 11.77
C THR A 281 12.19 -23.46 12.54
N LEU A 282 11.44 -22.97 13.53
CA LEU A 282 10.53 -23.79 14.32
C LEU A 282 9.45 -24.44 13.44
N THR A 283 8.79 -23.68 12.58
CA THR A 283 7.69 -24.17 11.73
C THR A 283 8.17 -25.10 10.61
N LEU A 284 9.38 -24.88 10.07
CA LEU A 284 10.01 -25.82 9.14
C LEU A 284 10.40 -27.13 9.85
N TYR A 285 10.83 -27.05 11.11
CA TYR A 285 11.01 -28.23 11.94
C TYR A 285 9.68 -28.96 12.19
N GLN A 286 8.58 -28.26 12.51
CA GLN A 286 7.26 -28.89 12.65
C GLN A 286 6.86 -29.62 11.36
N THR A 287 7.04 -28.97 10.21
CA THR A 287 6.79 -29.56 8.88
C THR A 287 7.63 -30.83 8.66
N THR A 288 8.91 -30.81 9.06
CA THR A 288 9.81 -31.97 8.95
C THR A 288 9.40 -33.14 9.86
N GLN A 289 8.85 -32.86 11.04
CA GLN A 289 8.37 -33.88 12.00
C GLN A 289 7.05 -34.51 11.58
N LEU A 290 6.22 -33.81 10.80
CA LEU A 290 5.00 -34.37 10.21
C LEU A 290 5.31 -35.42 9.12
N LEU A 291 6.52 -35.40 8.54
CA LEU A 291 6.95 -36.38 7.54
C LEU A 291 7.42 -37.69 8.18
N PRO A 292 7.22 -38.85 7.52
CA PRO A 292 7.70 -40.14 8.01
C PRO A 292 9.19 -40.11 8.37
N LYS A 293 9.56 -40.73 9.51
CA LYS A 293 10.94 -40.69 10.03
C LYS A 293 11.97 -41.21 9.01
N GLN A 294 11.62 -42.27 8.28
CA GLN A 294 12.49 -42.96 7.33
C GLN A 294 12.66 -42.22 5.99
N SER A 295 11.98 -41.08 5.79
CA SER A 295 12.02 -40.38 4.52
C SER A 295 13.39 -39.74 4.23
N LYS A 296 13.94 -40.02 3.04
CA LYS A 296 15.23 -39.53 2.56
C LYS A 296 15.09 -38.17 1.88
N GLY A 297 16.14 -37.35 1.99
CA GLY A 297 16.21 -36.04 1.30
C GLY A 297 15.67 -34.85 2.10
N LYS A 298 15.44 -34.97 3.41
CA LYS A 298 14.96 -33.86 4.27
C LYS A 298 15.84 -32.60 4.22
N ILE A 299 17.12 -32.73 3.87
CA ILE A 299 18.04 -31.59 3.65
C ILE A 299 17.47 -30.62 2.61
N LEU A 300 16.78 -31.13 1.58
CA LEU A 300 16.15 -30.30 0.56
C LEU A 300 15.08 -29.38 1.17
N LEU A 301 14.28 -29.88 2.11
CA LEU A 301 13.28 -29.08 2.82
C LEU A 301 13.96 -28.00 3.69
N TRP A 302 15.04 -28.35 4.39
CA TRP A 302 15.81 -27.41 5.21
C TRP A 302 16.50 -26.31 4.38
N SER A 303 16.83 -26.57 3.12
CA SER A 303 17.40 -25.55 2.22
C SER A 303 16.46 -24.35 2.01
N CYS A 304 15.14 -24.53 2.17
CA CYS A 304 14.16 -23.45 2.10
C CYS A 304 14.38 -22.37 3.18
N LEU A 305 15.05 -22.68 4.29
CA LEU A 305 15.34 -21.71 5.35
C LEU A 305 16.28 -20.58 4.87
N SER A 306 17.04 -20.82 3.80
CA SER A 306 17.86 -19.79 3.15
C SER A 306 17.06 -18.57 2.72
N ALA A 307 15.78 -18.74 2.35
CA ALA A 307 14.89 -17.65 1.97
C ALA A 307 14.58 -16.67 3.13
N SER A 308 14.81 -17.08 4.39
CA SER A 308 14.69 -16.20 5.57
C SER A 308 16.06 -15.73 6.07
N ILE A 309 17.07 -16.60 6.05
CA ILE A 309 18.42 -16.28 6.55
C ILE A 309 19.16 -15.30 5.63
N ILE A 310 19.12 -15.47 4.31
CA ILE A 310 19.88 -14.63 3.37
C ILE A 310 19.45 -13.16 3.48
N PRO A 311 18.14 -12.80 3.43
CA PRO A 311 17.72 -11.42 3.60
C PRO A 311 18.12 -10.84 4.96
N TYR A 312 18.06 -11.63 6.03
CA TYR A 312 18.48 -11.18 7.36
C TYR A 312 19.98 -10.91 7.44
N LEU A 313 20.81 -11.83 6.95
CA LEU A 313 22.26 -11.64 6.93
C LEU A 313 22.64 -10.45 6.06
N TYR A 314 21.92 -10.22 4.95
CA TYR A 314 22.10 -9.03 4.14
C TYR A 314 21.73 -7.75 4.92
N ASN A 315 20.60 -7.75 5.65
CA ASN A 315 20.22 -6.64 6.51
C ASN A 315 21.25 -6.36 7.61
N GLU A 316 21.72 -7.39 8.33
CA GLU A 316 22.77 -7.24 9.35
C GLU A 316 24.10 -6.78 8.76
N TYR A 317 24.47 -7.29 7.58
CA TYR A 317 25.64 -6.80 6.86
C TYR A 317 25.50 -5.31 6.53
N MET A 318 24.36 -4.87 6.01
CA MET A 318 24.11 -3.45 5.71
C MET A 318 24.15 -2.59 6.99
N ILE A 319 23.54 -3.04 8.09
CA ILE A 319 23.58 -2.35 9.39
C ILE A 319 25.03 -2.24 9.88
N HIS A 320 25.79 -3.33 9.82
CA HIS A 320 27.19 -3.35 10.25
C HIS A 320 28.08 -2.51 9.33
N ASP A 321 27.87 -2.56 8.02
CA ASP A 321 28.59 -1.75 7.03
C ASP A 321 28.42 -0.26 7.35
N VAL A 322 27.18 0.20 7.56
CA VAL A 322 26.85 1.58 7.99
C VAL A 322 27.40 1.92 9.38
N ALA A 323 27.37 0.98 10.33
CA ALA A 323 27.96 1.20 11.66
C ALA A 323 29.50 1.29 11.60
N SER A 324 30.12 0.49 10.73
CA SER A 324 31.57 0.39 10.55
C SER A 324 32.15 1.49 9.66
N SER A 325 31.35 2.07 8.77
CA SER A 325 31.66 3.30 8.04
C SER A 325 31.69 4.53 8.96
N ARG A 326 31.42 4.33 10.27
CA ARG A 326 31.53 5.28 11.37
C ARG A 326 30.70 6.55 11.15
N PHE A 327 29.74 6.75 12.06
CA PHE A 327 29.42 8.07 12.59
C PHE A 327 30.65 8.64 13.30
N THR A 328 31.74 8.94 12.56
CA THR A 328 32.91 9.68 13.05
C THR A 328 32.62 11.17 13.16
N SER A 329 31.51 11.65 12.60
CA SER A 329 31.05 13.00 12.83
C SER A 329 30.37 13.06 14.21
N PRO A 330 30.87 13.87 15.16
CA PRO A 330 30.20 14.07 16.45
C PRO A 330 28.85 14.80 16.31
N SER A 331 28.48 15.24 15.10
CA SER A 331 27.25 15.96 14.82
C SER A 331 26.27 15.12 14.01
N HIS A 332 25.06 14.98 14.55
CA HIS A 332 23.91 14.37 13.87
C HIS A 332 23.65 15.05 12.51
N PRO A 333 23.27 14.32 11.43
CA PRO A 333 23.05 14.90 10.11
C PRO A 333 22.08 16.09 10.08
N VAL A 334 21.02 16.09 10.90
CA VAL A 334 20.11 17.25 11.05
C VAL A 334 20.85 18.52 11.49
N ASN A 335 21.84 18.40 12.39
CA ASN A 335 22.63 19.55 12.82
C ASN A 335 23.50 20.07 11.66
N LEU A 336 24.08 19.17 10.86
CA LEU A 336 24.86 19.54 9.68
C LEU A 336 24.00 20.23 8.62
N LEU A 337 22.82 19.68 8.30
CA LEU A 337 21.85 20.29 7.39
C LEU A 337 21.38 21.65 7.90
N THR A 338 21.17 21.80 9.22
CA THR A 338 20.81 23.08 9.83
C THR A 338 21.95 24.10 9.71
N GLN A 339 23.19 23.68 9.95
CA GLN A 339 24.38 24.52 9.80
C GLN A 339 24.64 24.93 8.35
N GLU A 340 24.28 24.09 7.38
CA GLU A 340 24.32 24.41 5.95
C GLU A 340 23.20 25.40 5.57
N ALA A 341 21.97 25.17 6.03
CA ALA A 341 20.80 25.98 5.67
C ALA A 341 20.76 27.35 6.36
N ALA A 342 21.23 27.47 7.60
CA ALA A 342 21.19 28.71 8.39
C ALA A 342 21.86 29.91 7.69
N PRO A 343 23.11 29.83 7.17
CA PRO A 343 23.72 30.95 6.45
C PRO A 343 23.02 31.25 5.13
N MET A 344 22.46 30.25 4.44
CA MET A 344 21.69 30.46 3.22
C MET A 344 20.42 31.26 3.50
N PHE A 345 19.68 30.89 4.56
CA PHE A 345 18.50 31.63 5.00
C PHE A 345 18.86 33.04 5.47
N GLY A 346 19.94 33.20 6.26
CA GLY A 346 20.43 34.51 6.69
C GLY A 346 20.78 35.41 5.51
N ARG A 347 21.45 34.86 4.48
CA ARG A 347 21.77 35.59 3.25
C ARG A 347 20.52 35.97 2.46
N LYS A 348 19.55 35.06 2.34
CA LYS A 348 18.24 35.36 1.73
C LYS A 348 17.57 36.56 2.38
N LEU A 349 17.57 36.64 3.71
CA LEU A 349 17.01 37.78 4.45
C LEU A 349 17.81 39.07 4.25
N LEU A 350 19.15 38.99 4.19
CA LEU A 350 20.01 40.16 3.99
C LEU A 350 19.92 40.73 2.57
N ASP A 351 19.70 39.87 1.58
CA ASP A 351 19.65 40.21 0.16
C ASP A 351 18.32 40.87 -0.26
N GLN A 352 17.32 40.93 0.63
CA GLN A 352 16.02 41.57 0.34
C GLN A 352 16.16 43.07 0.06
N SER A 353 15.42 43.56 -0.93
CA SER A 353 15.46 44.97 -1.29
C SER A 353 14.92 45.90 -0.20
N ARG A 354 15.68 46.96 0.08
CA ARG A 354 15.32 48.00 1.08
C ARG A 354 14.64 49.23 0.48
N THR A 355 14.72 49.41 -0.83
CA THR A 355 14.12 50.54 -1.54
C THR A 355 13.32 50.06 -2.73
N TYR A 356 12.28 50.82 -3.10
CA TYR A 356 11.43 50.47 -4.23
C TYR A 356 12.21 50.31 -5.55
N PRO A 357 13.14 51.23 -5.92
CA PRO A 357 13.95 51.04 -7.13
C PRO A 357 14.81 49.78 -7.11
N ALA A 358 15.32 49.37 -5.94
CA ALA A 358 16.06 48.12 -5.79
C ALA A 358 15.15 46.90 -6.02
N ALA A 359 13.94 46.91 -5.43
CA ALA A 359 12.96 45.84 -5.60
C ALA A 359 12.53 45.68 -7.07
N VAL A 360 12.34 46.80 -7.77
CA VAL A 360 12.04 46.79 -9.22
C VAL A 360 13.20 46.18 -10.01
N LYS A 361 14.44 46.56 -9.68
CA LYS A 361 15.63 46.03 -10.36
C LYS A 361 15.78 44.53 -10.12
N GLU A 362 15.55 44.06 -8.89
CA GLU A 362 15.65 42.63 -8.57
C GLU A 362 14.52 41.83 -9.24
N TYR A 363 13.28 42.33 -9.21
CA TYR A 363 12.16 41.70 -9.91
C TYR A 363 12.46 41.50 -11.40
N LYS A 364 12.95 42.54 -12.09
CA LYS A 364 13.36 42.48 -13.50
C LYS A 364 14.51 41.50 -13.72
N LYS A 365 15.51 41.51 -12.85
CA LYS A 365 16.66 40.61 -12.92
C LYS A 365 16.24 39.15 -12.76
N ARG A 366 15.31 38.87 -11.86
CA ARG A 366 14.91 37.51 -11.47
C ARG A 366 13.89 36.90 -12.42
N TYR A 367 12.91 37.69 -12.85
CA TYR A 367 11.76 37.22 -13.64
C TYR A 367 11.80 37.64 -15.10
N GLY A 368 12.66 38.60 -15.48
CA GLY A 368 12.73 39.11 -16.85
C GLY A 368 11.49 39.91 -17.26
N LEU A 369 10.71 40.41 -16.30
CA LEU A 369 9.45 41.12 -16.50
C LEU A 369 9.46 42.46 -15.77
N ASP A 370 8.67 43.41 -16.26
CA ASP A 370 8.32 44.60 -15.49
C ASP A 370 7.40 44.21 -14.30
N PRO A 371 7.56 44.82 -13.12
CA PRO A 371 6.66 44.57 -11.99
C PRO A 371 5.21 44.92 -12.31
N PRO A 372 4.23 44.22 -11.73
CA PRO A 372 2.81 44.42 -12.02
C PRO A 372 2.28 45.78 -11.52
N PRO A 373 1.14 46.26 -12.03
CA PRO A 373 0.44 47.40 -11.47
C PRO A 373 0.22 47.25 -9.96
N GLY A 374 0.49 48.31 -9.20
CA GLY A 374 0.38 48.30 -7.73
C GLY A 374 1.64 47.82 -7.00
N PHE A 375 2.73 47.47 -7.69
CA PHE A 375 3.96 46.96 -7.04
C PHE A 375 4.58 47.92 -6.02
N GLU A 376 4.56 49.24 -6.27
CA GLU A 376 5.07 50.21 -5.29
C GLU A 376 4.25 50.20 -4.01
N ALA A 377 2.92 50.17 -4.13
CA ALA A 377 2.03 50.12 -2.99
C ALA A 377 2.15 48.79 -2.22
N TRP A 378 2.30 47.67 -2.93
CA TRP A 378 2.65 46.39 -2.30
C TRP A 378 3.99 46.48 -1.54
N PHE A 379 5.02 47.11 -2.11
CA PHE A 379 6.33 47.27 -1.45
C PHE A 379 6.19 48.09 -0.16
N GLN A 380 5.46 49.20 -0.19
CA GLN A 380 5.18 50.02 1.00
C GLN A 380 4.35 49.25 2.04
N TYR A 381 3.36 48.46 1.59
CA TYR A 381 2.56 47.59 2.45
C TYR A 381 3.44 46.54 3.15
N ALA A 382 4.33 45.87 2.41
CA ALA A 382 5.22 44.85 2.93
C ALA A 382 6.17 45.42 3.99
N LEU A 383 6.75 46.62 3.75
CA LEU A 383 7.55 47.32 4.75
C LEU A 383 6.75 47.67 6.00
N LYS A 384 5.54 48.22 5.84
CA LYS A 384 4.68 48.61 6.97
C LYS A 384 4.32 47.42 7.88
N HIS A 385 4.21 46.22 7.31
CA HIS A 385 3.87 44.99 8.05
C HIS A 385 5.10 44.16 8.42
N ASN A 386 6.31 44.71 8.29
CA ASN A 386 7.57 44.02 8.61
C ASN A 386 7.71 42.67 7.90
N SER A 387 7.32 42.60 6.62
CA SER A 387 7.49 41.37 5.84
C SER A 387 8.98 41.01 5.76
N PRO A 388 9.39 39.80 6.17
CA PRO A 388 10.79 39.39 6.11
C PRO A 388 11.24 39.10 4.67
N ILE A 389 10.28 38.85 3.77
CA ILE A 389 10.52 38.61 2.35
C ILE A 389 9.81 39.72 1.57
N ILE A 390 10.56 40.39 0.71
CA ILE A 390 10.13 41.49 -0.13
C ILE A 390 9.99 40.95 -1.55
N ASP A 391 11.07 40.72 -2.26
CA ASP A 391 11.08 40.61 -3.73
C ASP A 391 11.32 39.19 -4.28
N GLU A 392 10.98 38.17 -3.50
CA GLU A 392 11.08 36.76 -3.88
C GLU A 392 9.69 36.11 -4.08
N PHE A 393 9.35 35.90 -5.35
CA PHE A 393 8.04 35.42 -5.83
C PHE A 393 8.14 34.14 -6.69
N ASP A 394 9.15 33.29 -6.50
CA ASP A 394 9.42 32.17 -7.42
C ASP A 394 8.26 31.19 -7.57
N THR A 395 7.61 30.85 -6.46
CA THR A 395 6.44 29.98 -6.46
C THR A 395 5.31 30.58 -7.28
N ILE A 396 5.04 31.88 -7.12
CA ILE A 396 4.00 32.59 -7.86
C ILE A 396 4.38 32.66 -9.33
N HIS A 397 5.62 33.07 -9.64
CA HIS A 397 6.11 33.21 -11.01
C HIS A 397 6.06 31.87 -11.76
N SER A 398 6.53 30.79 -11.15
CA SER A 398 6.48 29.44 -11.73
C SER A 398 5.05 29.04 -12.07
N ALA A 399 4.11 29.20 -11.12
CA ALA A 399 2.71 28.82 -11.28
C ALA A 399 1.99 29.64 -12.37
N ILE A 400 2.30 30.94 -12.50
CA ILE A 400 1.67 31.80 -13.52
C ILE A 400 2.37 31.74 -14.88
N SER A 401 3.61 31.23 -14.95
CA SER A 401 4.44 31.22 -16.17
C SER A 401 3.75 30.61 -17.40
N PRO A 402 2.93 29.55 -17.29
CA PRO A 402 2.22 28.99 -18.45
C PRO A 402 1.21 29.97 -19.07
N PHE A 403 0.76 30.97 -18.33
CA PHE A 403 -0.26 31.94 -18.74
C PHE A 403 0.33 33.25 -19.25
N LEU A 404 1.61 33.55 -18.99
CA LEU A 404 2.25 34.83 -19.34
C LEU A 404 2.35 35.10 -20.86
N LYS A 405 2.26 34.05 -21.69
CA LYS A 405 2.23 34.17 -23.15
C LYS A 405 0.82 34.50 -23.70
N LEU A 406 -0.22 34.47 -22.85
CA LEU A 406 -1.61 34.69 -23.24
C LEU A 406 -2.03 36.15 -23.02
N SER A 407 -2.99 36.62 -23.81
CA SER A 407 -3.64 37.90 -23.55
C SER A 407 -4.60 37.81 -22.36
N GLY A 408 -4.85 38.93 -21.67
CA GLY A 408 -5.79 38.96 -20.54
C GLY A 408 -7.23 38.53 -20.93
N LYS A 409 -7.61 38.74 -22.20
CA LYS A 409 -8.88 38.24 -22.74
C LYS A 409 -8.91 36.71 -22.81
N GLU A 410 -7.84 36.09 -23.30
CA GLU A 410 -7.75 34.62 -23.37
C GLU A 410 -7.78 33.97 -21.98
N VAL A 411 -7.08 34.56 -21.00
CA VAL A 411 -7.12 34.09 -19.60
C VAL A 411 -8.53 34.23 -19.01
N SER A 412 -9.21 35.35 -19.28
CA SER A 412 -10.59 35.58 -18.81
C SER A 412 -11.58 34.60 -19.44
N GLU A 413 -11.48 34.35 -20.75
CA GLU A 413 -12.29 33.35 -21.46
C GLU A 413 -12.05 31.93 -20.92
N MET A 414 -10.80 31.62 -20.55
CA MET A 414 -10.43 30.35 -19.94
C MET A 414 -11.04 30.20 -18.54
N ILE A 415 -10.98 31.23 -17.69
CA ILE A 415 -11.63 31.26 -16.37
C ILE A 415 -13.13 30.98 -16.50
N GLU A 416 -13.80 31.71 -17.39
CA GLU A 416 -15.24 31.57 -17.64
C GLU A 416 -15.58 30.16 -18.16
N LYS A 417 -14.73 29.59 -19.00
CA LYS A 417 -14.90 28.24 -19.54
C LYS A 417 -14.81 27.17 -18.46
N VAL A 418 -13.79 27.21 -17.59
CA VAL A 418 -13.65 26.25 -16.47
C VAL A 418 -14.87 26.37 -15.54
N TYR A 419 -15.23 27.59 -15.14
CA TYR A 419 -16.37 27.83 -14.24
C TYR A 419 -17.69 27.28 -14.80
N LYS A 420 -17.95 27.49 -16.09
CA LYS A 420 -19.18 27.00 -16.76
C LYS A 420 -19.16 25.51 -17.07
N THR A 421 -18.01 24.85 -16.95
CA THR A 421 -17.93 23.40 -17.20
C THR A 421 -18.67 22.67 -16.07
N PRO A 422 -19.66 21.81 -16.38
CA PRO A 422 -20.39 21.07 -15.36
C PRO A 422 -19.45 20.26 -14.46
N GLN A 423 -19.73 20.21 -13.16
CA GLN A 423 -18.93 19.48 -12.17
C GLN A 423 -17.47 19.98 -12.05
N SER A 424 -17.18 21.20 -12.51
CA SER A 424 -15.88 21.83 -12.30
C SER A 424 -15.59 22.08 -10.82
N GLU A 425 -16.60 22.18 -9.94
CA GLU A 425 -16.47 22.35 -8.48
C GLU A 425 -15.44 23.43 -8.08
N VAL A 426 -15.42 24.55 -8.83
CA VAL A 426 -14.59 25.73 -8.55
C VAL A 426 -15.46 26.92 -8.17
N TRP A 427 -14.97 27.74 -7.25
CA TRP A 427 -15.55 29.04 -6.90
C TRP A 427 -15.03 30.09 -7.86
N LEU A 428 -15.92 30.90 -8.43
CA LEU A 428 -15.53 32.13 -9.14
C LEU A 428 -15.55 33.28 -8.14
N CYS A 429 -14.38 33.85 -7.87
CA CYS A 429 -14.22 34.99 -6.99
C CYS A 429 -13.83 36.23 -7.81
N GLU A 430 -14.58 37.31 -7.63
CA GLU A 430 -14.32 38.59 -8.26
C GLU A 430 -13.87 39.60 -7.19
N PHE A 431 -12.63 40.07 -7.31
CA PHE A 431 -12.07 41.13 -6.49
C PHE A 431 -12.27 42.48 -7.18
N SER A 432 -12.87 43.43 -6.46
CA SER A 432 -13.03 44.82 -6.90
C SER A 432 -11.90 45.67 -6.34
N GLY A 433 -11.03 46.15 -7.22
CA GLY A 433 -9.92 47.03 -6.91
C GLY A 433 -10.37 48.36 -6.32
N LYS A 434 -11.52 48.87 -6.77
CA LYS A 434 -12.09 50.14 -6.26
C LYS A 434 -12.47 50.06 -4.78
N THR A 435 -13.06 48.95 -4.36
CA THR A 435 -13.62 48.80 -2.99
C THR A 435 -12.77 47.92 -2.08
N ALA A 436 -11.75 47.24 -2.61
CA ALA A 436 -11.00 46.18 -1.93
C ALA A 436 -11.94 45.13 -1.31
N ARG A 437 -12.91 44.66 -2.10
CA ARG A 437 -13.91 43.65 -1.68
C ARG A 437 -13.98 42.51 -2.66
N THR A 438 -14.19 41.31 -2.13
CA THR A 438 -14.24 40.07 -2.89
C THR A 438 -15.61 39.43 -2.79
N LYS A 439 -16.16 39.01 -3.93
CA LYS A 439 -17.39 38.23 -3.97
C LYS A 439 -17.13 36.90 -4.65
N CYS A 440 -17.40 35.81 -3.94
CA CYS A 440 -17.27 34.45 -4.44
C CYS A 440 -18.64 33.84 -4.73
N GLN A 441 -18.74 33.09 -5.81
CA GLN A 441 -19.96 32.39 -6.21
C GLN A 441 -19.66 30.99 -6.75
N HIS A 442 -20.57 30.06 -6.46
CA HIS A 442 -20.52 28.69 -6.92
C HIS A 442 -21.91 28.25 -7.42
N PRO A 443 -22.02 27.44 -8.49
CA PRO A 443 -23.33 27.05 -9.03
C PRO A 443 -24.24 26.34 -8.01
N ASN A 444 -23.65 25.48 -7.18
CA ASN A 444 -24.39 24.56 -6.31
C ASN A 444 -24.05 24.69 -4.81
N ARG A 445 -23.29 25.72 -4.40
CA ARG A 445 -22.79 25.86 -3.01
C ARG A 445 -22.95 27.29 -2.53
N PHE A 446 -23.23 27.45 -1.24
CA PHE A 446 -23.54 28.75 -0.63
C PHE A 446 -22.45 29.27 0.30
N TYR A 447 -21.70 28.37 0.94
CA TYR A 447 -20.61 28.72 1.85
C TYR A 447 -19.26 28.58 1.13
N ASP A 448 -18.59 29.70 0.91
CA ASP A 448 -17.34 29.82 0.16
C ASP A 448 -16.11 29.44 0.97
N ARG A 449 -16.25 28.74 2.11
CA ARG A 449 -15.13 28.39 3.00
C ARG A 449 -14.23 29.59 3.33
N HIS A 450 -14.84 30.77 3.51
CA HIS A 450 -14.16 32.03 3.83
C HIS A 450 -13.18 32.54 2.75
N TYR A 451 -13.32 32.14 1.49
CA TYR A 451 -12.49 32.66 0.40
C TYR A 451 -12.63 34.19 0.25
N SER A 452 -13.87 34.72 0.23
CA SER A 452 -14.08 36.17 0.20
C SER A 452 -13.47 36.87 1.42
N TYR A 453 -13.62 36.27 2.61
CA TYR A 453 -13.14 36.82 3.87
C TYR A 453 -11.61 36.92 3.93
N ILE A 454 -10.84 35.93 3.46
CA ILE A 454 -9.37 36.02 3.49
C ILE A 454 -8.87 37.16 2.61
N PHE A 455 -9.40 37.34 1.39
CA PHE A 455 -9.01 38.47 0.55
C PHE A 455 -9.42 39.82 1.16
N ASP A 456 -10.65 39.92 1.66
CA ASP A 456 -11.12 41.14 2.32
C ASP A 456 -10.26 41.48 3.54
N LYS A 457 -9.90 40.49 4.36
CA LYS A 457 -9.11 40.68 5.58
C LYS A 457 -7.65 40.99 5.31
N LEU A 458 -7.04 40.43 4.26
CA LEU A 458 -5.64 40.72 3.90
C LEU A 458 -5.50 42.04 3.14
N LEU A 459 -6.49 42.39 2.30
CA LEU A 459 -6.43 43.52 1.37
C LEU A 459 -7.28 44.73 1.80
N TRP A 460 -7.86 44.71 3.01
CA TRP A 460 -8.83 45.71 3.50
C TRP A 460 -8.41 47.18 3.35
N ASN A 461 -7.11 47.47 3.38
CA ASN A 461 -6.56 48.85 3.35
C ASN A 461 -5.93 49.24 1.99
N LEU A 462 -6.26 48.53 0.91
CA LEU A 462 -5.72 48.77 -0.44
C LEU A 462 -6.75 49.21 -1.51
N PRO A 463 -7.81 50.00 -1.21
CA PRO A 463 -8.75 50.43 -2.24
C PRO A 463 -8.06 51.36 -3.25
N GLY A 464 -8.27 51.08 -4.55
CA GLY A 464 -7.69 51.83 -5.66
C GLY A 464 -6.23 51.47 -6.00
N VAL A 465 -5.63 50.52 -5.28
CA VAL A 465 -4.24 50.09 -5.49
C VAL A 465 -4.13 48.94 -6.48
N LEU A 466 -4.97 47.92 -6.29
CA LEU A 466 -4.97 46.71 -7.09
C LEU A 466 -6.04 46.78 -8.19
N PRO A 467 -5.83 46.15 -9.36
CA PRO A 467 -6.85 46.08 -10.41
C PRO A 467 -8.00 45.15 -10.03
N ASP A 468 -9.07 45.19 -10.80
CA ASP A 468 -10.14 44.18 -10.73
C ASP A 468 -9.60 42.84 -11.24
N VAL A 469 -9.88 41.75 -10.51
CA VAL A 469 -9.37 40.41 -10.84
C VAL A 469 -10.46 39.36 -10.67
N LYS A 470 -10.53 38.42 -11.61
CA LYS A 470 -11.31 37.18 -11.47
C LYS A 470 -10.38 36.02 -11.16
N LEU A 471 -10.77 35.20 -10.18
CA LEU A 471 -10.02 34.04 -9.71
C LEU A 471 -10.92 32.82 -9.68
N LEU A 472 -10.37 31.67 -10.05
CA LEU A 472 -10.99 30.38 -9.76
C LEU A 472 -10.34 29.79 -8.53
N ILE A 473 -11.13 29.38 -7.55
CA ILE A 473 -10.62 28.74 -6.34
C ILE A 473 -11.15 27.31 -6.28
N ASN A 474 -10.24 26.37 -6.12
CA ASN A 474 -10.56 24.97 -5.90
C ASN A 474 -11.35 24.79 -4.59
N HIS A 475 -12.46 24.07 -4.67
CA HIS A 475 -13.25 23.74 -3.49
C HIS A 475 -12.67 22.60 -2.63
N PHE A 476 -11.98 21.65 -3.27
CA PHE A 476 -11.47 20.43 -2.63
C PHE A 476 -10.14 20.67 -1.92
N ASP A 477 -9.82 19.78 -0.98
CA ASP A 477 -8.51 19.79 -0.31
C ASP A 477 -7.43 19.20 -1.24
N GLU A 478 -7.82 18.31 -2.17
CA GLU A 478 -6.91 17.79 -3.19
C GLU A 478 -6.68 18.81 -4.34
N PRO A 479 -5.44 18.94 -4.85
CA PRO A 479 -5.14 19.74 -6.04
C PRO A 479 -5.79 19.18 -7.30
N ARG A 480 -5.89 19.99 -8.36
CA ARG A 480 -6.76 19.64 -9.49
C ARG A 480 -6.19 19.82 -10.89
N VAL A 481 -5.20 20.68 -11.11
CA VAL A 481 -4.80 21.06 -12.47
C VAL A 481 -3.60 20.23 -12.91
N ILE A 482 -3.74 19.56 -14.06
CA ILE A 482 -2.63 18.93 -14.78
C ILE A 482 -2.45 19.68 -16.10
N ILE A 483 -1.30 20.32 -16.28
CA ILE A 483 -0.95 21.02 -17.52
C ILE A 483 -0.25 20.03 -18.47
N PRO A 484 -0.79 19.78 -19.68
CA PRO A 484 -0.13 18.93 -20.67
C PRO A 484 1.22 19.52 -21.13
N PRO A 485 2.22 18.69 -21.47
CA PRO A 485 3.52 19.17 -21.94
C PRO A 485 3.42 19.92 -23.28
N GLU A 486 4.29 20.92 -23.47
CA GLU A 486 4.37 21.72 -24.70
C GLU A 486 4.58 20.80 -25.93
N GLY A 487 3.71 20.91 -26.94
CA GLY A 487 3.80 20.16 -28.20
C GLY A 487 2.84 18.97 -28.36
N ALA A 488 2.25 18.47 -27.27
CA ALA A 488 1.03 17.69 -27.35
C ALA A 488 -0.09 18.67 -27.69
N GLY A 489 -0.39 18.83 -28.98
CA GLY A 489 -1.19 19.92 -29.57
C GLY A 489 -2.12 20.58 -28.56
N MET A 490 -1.88 21.87 -28.29
CA MET A 490 -2.53 22.70 -27.27
C MET A 490 -4.04 22.78 -27.57
N ASP A 491 -4.71 21.66 -27.37
CA ASP A 491 -6.13 21.50 -27.50
C ASP A 491 -6.65 22.37 -26.37
N LYS A 492 -7.20 23.54 -26.69
CA LYS A 492 -7.80 24.46 -25.71
C LYS A 492 -8.97 23.81 -24.93
N ALA A 493 -9.21 22.52 -25.13
CA ALA A 493 -10.19 21.70 -24.47
C ALA A 493 -9.72 21.36 -23.05
N ILE A 494 -10.38 21.98 -22.08
CA ILE A 494 -10.35 21.55 -20.68
C ILE A 494 -11.11 20.23 -20.59
N ARG A 495 -10.50 19.20 -20.00
CA ARG A 495 -11.15 17.92 -19.73
C ARG A 495 -11.25 17.71 -18.23
N LEU A 496 -12.42 17.26 -17.79
CA LEU A 496 -12.64 16.90 -16.40
C LEU A 496 -12.61 15.37 -16.29
N ASN A 497 -11.69 14.86 -15.48
CA ASN A 497 -11.54 13.43 -15.24
C ASN A 497 -11.73 13.14 -13.76
N ASP A 498 -12.78 12.40 -13.44
CA ASP A 498 -12.98 11.88 -12.08
C ASP A 498 -12.17 10.59 -11.88
N VAL A 499 -11.10 10.70 -11.10
CA VAL A 499 -10.25 9.58 -10.68
C VAL A 499 -10.34 9.34 -9.16
N SER A 500 -11.46 9.75 -8.55
CA SER A 500 -11.79 9.42 -7.17
C SER A 500 -11.81 7.91 -6.95
N MET A 501 -11.36 7.47 -5.76
CA MET A 501 -11.31 6.06 -5.33
C MET A 501 -10.47 5.13 -6.24
N LYS A 502 -9.63 5.71 -7.09
CA LYS A 502 -8.70 5.02 -7.98
C LYS A 502 -7.28 5.50 -7.72
N SER A 503 -6.29 4.73 -8.15
CA SER A 503 -4.91 5.21 -8.11
C SER A 503 -4.77 6.41 -9.05
N THR A 504 -4.19 7.50 -8.53
CA THR A 504 -3.98 8.75 -9.28
C THR A 504 -2.57 8.84 -9.83
N TRP A 505 -1.66 7.95 -9.41
CA TRP A 505 -0.25 7.98 -9.73
C TRP A 505 0.03 8.13 -11.23
N ASP A 506 -0.59 7.28 -12.05
CA ASP A 506 -0.37 7.28 -13.50
C ASP A 506 -0.89 8.57 -14.17
N ALA A 507 -1.94 9.18 -13.61
CA ALA A 507 -2.46 10.46 -14.11
C ALA A 507 -1.54 11.63 -13.74
N LEU A 508 -1.02 11.64 -12.51
CA LEU A 508 -0.14 12.69 -11.98
C LEU A 508 1.28 12.63 -12.56
N THR A 509 1.74 11.45 -12.98
CA THR A 509 3.10 11.23 -13.51
C THR A 509 3.14 11.02 -15.02
N LYS A 510 1.99 11.13 -15.70
CA LYS A 510 1.87 10.93 -17.15
C LYS A 510 2.84 11.78 -17.98
N SER A 511 3.11 13.00 -17.52
CA SER A 511 3.97 13.98 -18.20
C SER A 511 5.43 13.90 -17.75
N CYS A 512 5.78 12.99 -16.83
CA CYS A 512 7.15 12.84 -16.37
C CYS A 512 8.05 12.34 -17.51
N PRO A 513 9.27 12.90 -17.66
CA PRO A 513 10.22 12.42 -18.65
C PRO A 513 10.61 10.96 -18.35
N SER A 514 10.75 10.12 -19.38
CA SER A 514 11.16 8.74 -19.21
C SER A 514 12.54 8.67 -18.53
N HIS A 515 12.57 8.17 -17.29
CA HIS A 515 13.72 7.84 -16.44
C HIS A 515 15.06 8.48 -16.87
N LYS A 516 15.34 9.67 -16.34
CA LYS A 516 16.73 10.10 -16.15
C LYS A 516 17.12 9.79 -14.72
N THR A 517 18.22 9.06 -14.53
CA THR A 517 18.86 8.90 -13.23
C THR A 517 19.30 10.27 -12.75
N TYR A 518 18.54 10.85 -11.82
CA TYR A 518 18.89 12.14 -11.23
C TYR A 518 19.93 11.86 -10.14
N ARG A 519 21.16 12.36 -10.33
CA ARG A 519 22.13 12.40 -9.23
C ARG A 519 21.80 13.61 -8.37
N ASP A 520 21.63 13.38 -7.08
CA ASP A 520 21.54 14.42 -6.06
C ASP A 520 22.94 15.00 -5.84
N ASP A 521 23.28 16.05 -6.59
CA ASP A 521 24.64 16.61 -6.68
C ASP A 521 24.81 17.89 -5.83
N ARG A 522 23.84 18.25 -4.97
CA ARG A 522 23.81 19.58 -4.34
C ARG A 522 24.20 19.64 -2.87
N SER A 523 23.94 18.61 -2.07
CA SER A 523 24.34 18.63 -0.66
C SER A 523 25.49 17.64 -0.40
N ILE A 524 26.60 18.18 0.09
CA ILE A 524 27.81 17.44 0.47
C ILE A 524 27.58 16.71 1.82
N VAL A 525 26.43 16.92 2.47
CA VAL A 525 26.12 16.31 3.77
C VAL A 525 25.92 14.80 3.60
N GLU A 526 26.83 14.05 4.20
CA GLU A 526 26.74 12.61 4.34
C GLU A 526 25.63 12.28 5.35
N THR A 527 24.56 11.66 4.86
CA THR A 527 23.43 11.22 5.69
C THR A 527 23.54 9.75 6.10
N PHE A 528 24.70 9.12 5.87
CA PHE A 528 24.97 7.72 6.24
C PHE A 528 23.90 6.73 5.73
N GLY A 529 23.34 7.01 4.54
CA GLY A 529 22.28 6.20 3.94
C GLY A 529 20.87 6.43 4.52
N LEU A 530 20.71 7.34 5.50
CA LEU A 530 19.39 7.72 6.01
C LEU A 530 18.69 8.71 5.06
N PRO A 531 17.36 8.57 4.84
CA PRO A 531 16.60 9.35 3.87
C PRO A 531 16.18 10.72 4.44
N PHE A 532 17.16 11.52 4.89
CA PHE A 532 16.88 12.91 5.26
C PHE A 532 16.65 13.76 4.01
N VAL A 533 15.68 14.68 4.10
CA VAL A 533 15.43 15.67 3.05
C VAL A 533 16.59 16.66 2.98
N LYS A 534 17.37 16.62 1.90
CA LYS A 534 18.48 17.54 1.64
C LYS A 534 18.05 18.74 0.79
N ASP A 535 17.25 18.49 -0.23
CA ASP A 535 16.64 19.52 -1.09
C ASP A 535 15.14 19.25 -1.21
N HIS A 536 14.34 20.08 -0.55
CA HIS A 536 12.88 19.92 -0.56
C HIS A 536 12.27 19.98 -1.97
N LEU A 537 12.85 20.73 -2.91
CA LEU A 537 12.34 20.80 -4.28
C LEU A 537 12.63 19.52 -5.06
N SER A 538 13.78 18.88 -4.80
CA SER A 538 14.10 17.60 -5.42
C SER A 538 13.30 16.47 -4.78
N GLU A 539 13.21 16.42 -3.46
CA GLU A 539 12.49 15.37 -2.73
C GLU A 539 10.97 15.45 -2.94
N SER A 540 10.41 16.64 -3.21
CA SER A 540 8.98 16.76 -3.55
C SER A 540 8.66 16.49 -5.03
N ASP A 541 9.67 16.23 -5.87
CA ASP A 541 9.52 15.97 -7.30
C ASP A 541 9.02 14.54 -7.57
N LEU A 542 7.73 14.39 -7.90
CA LEU A 542 7.13 13.08 -8.15
C LEU A 542 7.74 12.37 -9.36
N CYS A 543 8.34 13.11 -10.31
CA CYS A 543 8.99 12.51 -11.45
C CYS A 543 10.34 11.85 -11.11
N LYS A 544 10.94 12.23 -9.97
CA LYS A 544 12.20 11.64 -9.49
C LYS A 544 11.98 10.46 -8.53
N HIS A 545 10.81 10.40 -7.89
CA HIS A 545 10.54 9.49 -6.78
C HIS A 545 9.36 8.53 -7.05
N PRO A 546 9.51 7.57 -7.99
CA PRO A 546 8.46 6.59 -8.28
C PRO A 546 8.07 5.70 -7.10
N GLU A 547 8.95 5.56 -6.12
CA GLU A 547 8.70 4.87 -4.86
C GLU A 547 7.55 5.49 -4.05
N TYR A 548 7.20 6.76 -4.26
CA TYR A 548 6.12 7.42 -3.53
C TYR A 548 4.72 6.92 -3.89
N LYS A 549 4.58 6.18 -5.00
CA LYS A 549 3.31 5.64 -5.51
C LYS A 549 2.44 4.99 -4.43
N ASP A 550 3.08 4.25 -3.52
CA ASP A 550 2.39 3.47 -2.49
C ASP A 550 2.58 4.06 -1.07
N MET A 551 3.07 5.30 -0.97
CA MET A 551 3.39 5.97 0.31
C MET A 551 2.38 7.04 0.74
N HIS A 552 1.56 7.56 -0.18
CA HIS A 552 0.60 8.62 0.11
C HIS A 552 -0.84 8.23 -0.29
N GLY A 553 -1.82 8.50 0.58
CA GLY A 553 -3.23 8.16 0.36
C GLY A 553 -3.80 8.73 -0.96
N THR A 554 -3.37 9.94 -1.33
CA THR A 554 -3.74 10.58 -2.59
C THR A 554 -3.28 9.82 -3.84
N PHE A 555 -2.16 9.08 -3.78
CA PHE A 555 -1.64 8.31 -4.93
C PHE A 555 -2.28 6.92 -5.02
N ILE A 556 -2.63 6.36 -3.86
CA ILE A 556 -3.20 5.02 -3.75
C ILE A 556 -4.68 5.00 -4.14
N SER A 557 -5.52 5.80 -3.47
CA SER A 557 -6.98 5.84 -3.67
C SER A 557 -7.63 6.95 -2.83
N PRO A 558 -7.55 8.23 -3.25
CA PRO A 558 -8.17 9.34 -2.54
C PRO A 558 -9.70 9.23 -2.57
N LYS A 559 -10.37 9.83 -1.58
CA LYS A 559 -11.84 9.85 -1.53
C LYS A 559 -12.43 10.66 -2.68
N THR A 560 -11.80 11.78 -3.01
CA THR A 560 -12.19 12.70 -4.08
C THR A 560 -10.96 13.09 -4.90
N PHE A 561 -11.07 13.07 -6.23
CA PHE A 561 -10.00 13.56 -7.10
C PHE A 561 -10.53 13.87 -8.51
N HIS A 562 -11.02 15.10 -8.68
CA HIS A 562 -11.57 15.60 -9.94
C HIS A 562 -10.52 16.41 -10.70
N LEU A 563 -9.77 15.77 -11.59
CA LEU A 563 -8.72 16.40 -12.37
C LEU A 563 -9.26 17.32 -13.45
N ILE A 564 -8.63 18.48 -13.57
CA ILE A 564 -8.76 19.45 -14.66
C ILE A 564 -7.51 19.27 -15.53
N GLU A 565 -7.65 18.54 -16.63
CA GLU A 565 -6.60 18.39 -17.62
C GLU A 565 -6.70 19.54 -18.62
N GLY A 566 -5.67 20.38 -18.65
CA GLY A 566 -5.61 21.54 -19.53
C GLY A 566 -5.03 22.75 -18.83
N LEU A 567 -4.80 23.80 -19.62
CA LEU A 567 -4.36 25.08 -19.10
C LEU A 567 -5.54 25.75 -18.39
N ALA A 568 -5.49 25.85 -17.05
CA ALA A 568 -6.56 26.39 -16.22
C ALA A 568 -5.98 27.11 -14.98
N PRO A 569 -6.20 28.42 -14.79
CA PRO A 569 -5.65 29.17 -13.66
C PRO A 569 -6.54 28.97 -12.43
N VAL A 570 -6.36 27.85 -11.73
CA VAL A 570 -7.12 27.51 -10.52
C VAL A 570 -6.22 27.65 -9.30
N LEU A 571 -6.71 28.37 -8.30
CA LEU A 571 -6.05 28.56 -7.02
C LEU A 571 -6.35 27.41 -6.07
N SER A 572 -5.31 26.82 -5.47
CA SER A 572 -5.42 25.73 -4.48
C SER A 572 -4.49 25.99 -3.28
N THR A 573 -4.81 25.40 -2.14
CA THR A 573 -4.02 25.56 -0.89
C THR A 573 -2.79 24.65 -0.84
N GLY A 574 -2.70 23.68 -1.76
CA GLY A 574 -1.57 22.79 -1.94
C GLY A 574 -1.56 22.24 -3.36
N ALA A 575 -0.41 21.74 -3.80
CA ALA A 575 -0.19 21.13 -5.12
C ALA A 575 0.99 20.16 -5.07
N PHE A 576 0.94 19.13 -5.90
CA PHE A 576 2.12 18.29 -6.15
C PHE A 576 3.02 18.95 -7.21
N SER A 577 4.29 18.56 -7.24
CA SER A 577 5.30 19.09 -8.17
C SER A 577 4.95 18.94 -9.66
N THR A 578 4.08 18.00 -10.01
CA THR A 578 3.62 17.77 -11.40
C THR A 578 2.35 18.52 -11.76
N MET A 579 1.76 19.26 -10.81
CA MET A 579 0.47 19.93 -10.98
C MET A 579 0.63 21.43 -11.25
N GLY A 580 -0.36 21.99 -11.94
CA GLY A 580 -0.38 23.38 -12.41
C GLY A 580 -1.26 24.31 -11.59
N ASP A 581 -1.70 23.88 -10.40
CA ASP A 581 -2.47 24.73 -9.49
C ASP A 581 -1.65 25.93 -9.02
N ILE A 582 -2.30 27.08 -8.89
CA ILE A 582 -1.69 28.32 -8.37
C ILE A 582 -1.85 28.31 -6.85
N LEU A 583 -0.72 28.23 -6.12
CA LEU A 583 -0.78 28.19 -4.67
C LEU A 583 -1.25 29.53 -4.09
N PHE A 584 -2.21 29.47 -3.17
CA PHE A 584 -2.61 30.61 -2.34
C PHE A 584 -2.75 30.21 -0.87
N PRO A 585 -2.62 31.15 0.08
CA PRO A 585 -2.75 30.83 1.50
C PRO A 585 -4.14 30.32 1.85
N SER A 586 -4.20 29.27 2.67
CA SER A 586 -5.47 28.76 3.21
C SER A 586 -6.21 29.83 4.03
N PRO A 587 -7.56 29.95 3.92
CA PRO A 587 -8.37 30.78 4.81
C PRO A 587 -8.12 30.54 6.30
N ALA A 588 -7.69 29.34 6.68
CA ALA A 588 -7.30 28.99 8.05
C ALA A 588 -6.26 29.94 8.65
N TYR A 589 -5.36 30.53 7.85
CA TYR A 589 -4.35 31.48 8.35
C TYR A 589 -4.94 32.77 8.93
N VAL A 590 -6.20 33.11 8.64
CA VAL A 590 -6.86 34.31 9.17
C VAL A 590 -8.06 34.01 10.07
N GLU A 591 -8.35 32.73 10.31
CA GLU A 591 -9.38 32.26 11.22
C GLU A 591 -8.81 32.21 12.64
N GLU A 592 -9.63 32.59 13.63
CA GLU A 592 -9.19 32.72 15.03
C GLU A 592 -8.83 31.37 15.66
N GLU A 593 -9.57 30.32 15.31
CA GLU A 593 -9.39 28.96 15.86
C GLU A 593 -8.08 28.27 15.42
N PHE A 594 -7.45 28.75 14.34
CA PHE A 594 -6.19 28.22 13.82
C PHE A 594 -4.96 29.09 14.16
N GLN A 595 -5.15 30.21 14.86
CA GLN A 595 -4.02 31.03 15.29
C GLN A 595 -3.21 30.29 16.36
N TYR A 596 -1.89 30.30 16.20
CA TYR A 596 -0.99 29.72 17.19
C TYR A 596 -1.09 30.47 18.52
N ASP A 597 -1.33 29.72 19.59
CA ASP A 597 -1.34 30.22 20.97
C ASP A 597 -0.30 29.47 21.80
N LYS A 598 0.79 30.18 22.10
CA LYS A 598 1.91 29.69 22.92
C LYS A 598 1.51 29.19 24.31
N THR A 599 0.33 29.55 24.83
CA THR A 599 -0.12 29.09 26.15
C THR A 599 -0.46 27.60 26.17
N HIS A 600 -0.73 27.00 25.00
CA HIS A 600 -0.96 25.56 24.85
C HIS A 600 0.34 24.76 24.68
N ASP A 601 1.50 25.41 24.59
CA ASP A 601 2.78 24.72 24.38
C ASP A 601 3.25 24.00 25.64
N ILE A 602 3.44 22.69 25.52
CA ILE A 602 4.12 21.90 26.55
C ILE A 602 5.62 22.23 26.53
N PRO A 603 6.25 22.56 27.67
CA PRO A 603 7.69 22.79 27.75
C PRO A 603 8.49 21.65 27.14
N TRP A 604 9.62 21.96 26.48
CA TRP A 604 10.44 20.94 25.79
C TRP A 604 10.82 19.76 26.70
N SER A 605 11.17 20.04 27.96
CA SER A 605 11.52 19.03 28.97
C SER A 605 10.37 18.07 29.34
N GLU A 606 9.14 18.41 28.98
CA GLU A 606 7.92 17.64 29.28
C GLU A 606 7.32 16.97 28.04
N LYS A 607 7.87 17.22 26.85
CA LYS A 607 7.48 16.53 25.62
C LYS A 607 7.96 15.07 25.70
N LYS A 608 7.05 14.12 25.48
CA LYS A 608 7.28 12.68 25.59
C LYS A 608 8.00 12.09 24.38
#